data_AF-A0A2R7Y3S8-F1
#
_entry.id   AF-A0A2R7Y3S8-F1
#
_cell.length_a   1.000
_cell.length_b   1.000
_cell.length_c   1.000
_cell.angle_alpha   90.00
_cell.angle_beta   90.00
_cell.angle_gamma   90.00
#
_symmetry.space_group_name_H-M   'P 1'
#
loop_
_entity.id
_entity.type
_entity.pdbx_description
1 polymer ?
#
loop_
_entity_poly.entity_id
_entity_poly.type
_entity_poly.pdbx_seq_one_letter_code
_entity_poly.pdbx_strand_id
1 'polypeptide(L)'
;MVFTVLSDDVVKGVKVGKATDNALKYLKDVSSYYRMPECFKVLNDVKEKIPCYEIPKEIELLKDGKYALEVCNPRLNKCVDLDSNALVDEVVIEGFEVYPVVEECSEVGRNDKLAYIVTGKGEVRVVRYEGDGVVLYVDEVVGVRPVKYRVFIKRG
;
A
#
# COMPACT_ATOMS: atom_id res chain seq x y z
N MET A 1 17.11 -7.82 19.98
CA MET A 1 15.99 -7.94 19.03
C MET A 1 16.52 -8.76 17.87
N VAL A 2 16.23 -10.05 17.82
CA VAL A 2 16.85 -11.01 16.89
C VAL A 2 15.97 -11.09 15.65
N PHE A 3 16.50 -10.65 14.52
CA PHE A 3 15.94 -10.96 13.21
C PHE A 3 16.32 -12.40 12.89
N THR A 4 15.39 -13.34 13.02
CA THR A 4 15.58 -14.67 12.45
C THR A 4 15.29 -14.57 10.95
N VAL A 5 16.32 -14.21 10.19
CA VAL A 5 16.36 -14.53 8.76
C VAL A 5 16.31 -16.05 8.68
N LEU A 6 15.22 -16.60 8.15
CA LEU A 6 15.16 -18.02 7.83
C LEU A 6 16.18 -18.26 6.71
N SER A 7 17.39 -18.65 7.12
CA SER A 7 18.45 -19.18 6.28
C SER A 7 17.94 -20.37 5.47
N ASP A 8 18.40 -20.48 4.23
CA ASP A 8 18.04 -21.44 3.17
C ASP A 8 18.20 -22.96 3.50
N ASP A 9 18.39 -23.36 4.76
CA ASP A 9 18.77 -24.72 5.13
C ASP A 9 17.66 -25.59 5.77
N VAL A 10 16.42 -25.11 5.88
CA VAL A 10 15.36 -25.88 6.60
C VAL A 10 14.48 -26.76 5.69
N VAL A 11 14.62 -26.72 4.36
CA VAL A 11 13.78 -27.55 3.47
C VAL A 11 14.57 -28.69 2.82
N LYS A 12 15.27 -29.49 3.63
CA LYS A 12 15.68 -30.85 3.21
C LYS A 12 14.64 -31.85 3.72
N GLY A 13 13.66 -32.16 2.87
CA GLY A 13 12.88 -33.40 3.01
C GLY A 13 11.37 -33.31 2.84
N VAL A 14 10.79 -32.11 2.70
CA VAL A 14 9.33 -32.00 2.45
C VAL A 14 9.10 -32.12 0.95
N LYS A 15 8.40 -33.18 0.50
CA LYS A 15 7.85 -33.24 -0.86
C LYS A 15 6.77 -32.16 -0.99
N VAL A 16 7.19 -30.98 -1.40
CA VAL A 16 6.28 -29.87 -1.72
C VAL A 16 5.45 -30.31 -2.93
N GLY A 17 4.13 -30.32 -2.78
CA GLY A 17 3.24 -30.69 -3.88
C GLY A 17 3.32 -29.66 -5.01
N LYS A 18 3.15 -30.08 -6.28
CA LYS A 18 3.21 -29.20 -7.46
C LYS A 18 2.40 -27.89 -7.32
N ALA A 19 1.26 -27.93 -6.63
CA ALA A 19 0.43 -26.75 -6.38
C ALA A 19 1.10 -25.75 -5.43
N THR A 20 1.79 -26.25 -4.40
CA THR A 20 2.54 -25.43 -3.44
C THR A 20 3.82 -24.86 -4.05
N ASP A 21 4.49 -25.62 -4.91
CA ASP A 21 5.63 -25.10 -5.70
C ASP A 21 5.19 -24.00 -6.67
N ASN A 22 4.04 -24.17 -7.34
CA ASN A 22 3.49 -23.14 -8.22
C ASN A 22 3.10 -21.87 -7.45
N ALA A 23 2.49 -22.02 -6.28
CA ALA A 23 2.16 -20.89 -5.41
C ALA A 23 3.43 -20.18 -4.91
N LEU A 24 4.46 -20.92 -4.49
CA LEU A 24 5.75 -20.36 -4.07
C LEU A 24 6.47 -19.66 -5.21
N LYS A 25 6.40 -20.20 -6.42
CA LYS A 25 6.98 -19.57 -7.62
C LYS A 25 6.24 -18.29 -8.01
N TYR A 26 4.90 -18.32 -7.96
CA TYR A 26 4.07 -17.12 -8.14
C TYR A 26 4.39 -16.05 -7.09
N LEU A 27 4.51 -16.42 -5.81
CA LEU A 27 4.86 -15.49 -4.73
C LEU A 27 6.28 -14.94 -4.89
N LYS A 28 7.26 -15.76 -5.31
CA LYS A 28 8.63 -15.31 -5.62
C LYS A 28 8.65 -14.35 -6.80
N ASP A 29 7.92 -14.65 -7.87
CA ASP A 29 7.78 -13.76 -9.03
C ASP A 29 7.14 -12.44 -8.58
N VAL A 30 5.99 -12.47 -7.90
CA VAL A 30 5.30 -11.27 -7.37
C VAL A 30 6.22 -10.44 -6.44
N SER A 31 7.00 -11.09 -5.57
CA SER A 31 7.96 -10.40 -4.69
C SER A 31 9.14 -9.80 -5.44
N SER A 32 9.57 -10.42 -6.56
CA SER A 32 10.67 -9.91 -7.39
C SER A 32 10.29 -8.65 -8.18
N TYR A 33 8.97 -8.44 -8.38
CA TYR A 33 8.42 -7.27 -9.07
C TYR A 33 7.91 -6.18 -8.13
N TYR A 34 7.90 -6.39 -6.80
CA TYR A 34 7.48 -5.38 -5.84
C TYR A 34 8.55 -4.30 -5.68
N ARG A 35 8.68 -3.43 -6.69
CA ARG A 35 9.37 -2.16 -6.52
C ARG A 35 8.49 -1.31 -5.61
N MET A 36 8.95 -1.12 -4.38
CA MET A 36 8.27 -0.24 -3.43
C MET A 36 8.09 1.16 -4.05
N PRO A 37 6.97 1.84 -3.77
CA PRO A 37 6.80 3.22 -4.20
C PRO A 37 7.96 4.08 -3.67
N GLU A 38 8.27 5.15 -4.41
CA GLU A 38 9.25 6.16 -4.03
C GLU A 38 8.51 7.44 -3.64
N CYS A 39 8.85 7.99 -2.48
CA CYS A 39 8.17 9.16 -1.94
C CYS A 39 9.18 10.30 -1.77
N PHE A 40 8.74 11.52 -2.05
CA PHE A 40 9.59 12.70 -2.04
C PHE A 40 8.90 13.89 -1.37
N LYS A 41 9.68 14.71 -0.66
CA LYS A 41 9.34 16.11 -0.39
C LYS A 41 9.93 16.96 -1.50
N VAL A 42 9.16 17.92 -1.99
CA VAL A 42 9.56 18.80 -3.09
C VAL A 42 9.53 20.24 -2.58
N LEU A 43 10.70 20.86 -2.52
CA LEU A 43 10.89 22.25 -2.10
C LEU A 43 11.69 23.00 -3.18
N ASN A 44 11.09 24.01 -3.81
CA ASN A 44 11.74 24.78 -4.88
C ASN A 44 12.37 23.88 -5.97
N ASP A 45 11.59 22.91 -6.48
CA ASP A 45 12.00 21.91 -7.47
C ASP A 45 13.10 20.92 -7.04
N VAL A 46 13.55 20.99 -5.78
CA VAL A 46 14.48 20.01 -5.20
C VAL A 46 13.68 18.88 -4.56
N LYS A 47 13.93 17.65 -5.03
CA LYS A 47 13.32 16.42 -4.49
C LYS A 47 14.19 15.80 -3.41
N GLU A 48 13.69 15.74 -2.20
CA GLU A 48 14.27 15.00 -1.08
C GLU A 48 13.53 13.67 -0.91
N LYS A 49 14.23 12.54 -1.07
CA LYS A 49 13.62 11.21 -0.90
C LYS A 49 13.31 10.97 0.57
N ILE A 50 12.07 10.57 0.85
CA ILE A 50 11.59 10.21 2.19
C ILE A 50 11.06 8.78 2.22
N PRO A 51 11.01 8.14 3.39
CA PRO A 51 10.32 6.87 3.54
C PRO A 51 8.81 7.03 3.32
N CYS A 52 8.19 6.16 2.51
CA CYS A 52 6.75 6.27 2.20
C CYS A 52 5.83 6.09 3.41
N TYR A 53 6.27 5.41 4.47
CA TYR A 53 5.49 5.34 5.72
C TYR A 53 5.34 6.71 6.42
N GLU A 54 6.12 7.72 6.03
CA GLU A 54 5.95 9.09 6.55
C GLU A 54 4.82 9.85 5.85
N ILE A 55 4.34 9.40 4.69
CA ILE A 55 3.30 10.08 3.91
C ILE A 55 2.08 10.49 4.75
N PRO A 56 1.49 9.64 5.61
CA PRO A 56 0.35 10.04 6.45
C PRO A 56 0.63 11.27 7.31
N LYS A 57 1.81 11.30 7.95
CA LYS A 57 2.24 12.44 8.77
C LYS A 57 2.50 13.67 7.91
N GLU A 58 3.12 13.49 6.74
CA GLU A 58 3.47 14.58 5.85
C GLU A 58 2.23 15.21 5.19
N ILE A 59 1.17 14.45 4.91
CA ILE A 59 -0.13 14.98 4.45
C ILE A 59 -0.71 15.98 5.46
N GLU A 60 -0.59 15.71 6.76
CA GLU A 60 -1.06 16.63 7.81
C GLU A 60 -0.27 17.95 7.83
N LEU A 61 1.05 17.85 7.63
CA LEU A 61 1.98 18.99 7.63
C LEU A 61 1.92 19.82 6.33
N LEU A 62 1.44 19.22 5.23
CA LEU A 62 1.31 19.87 3.93
C LEU A 62 0.44 21.14 3.95
N LYS A 63 -0.47 21.25 4.93
CA LYS A 63 -1.37 22.39 5.14
C LYS A 63 -0.63 23.73 5.33
N ASP A 64 0.65 23.68 5.73
CA ASP A 64 1.49 24.87 5.86
C ASP A 64 1.95 25.47 4.52
N GLY A 65 1.79 24.77 3.39
CA GLY A 65 2.16 25.26 2.05
C GLY A 65 3.66 25.44 1.80
N LYS A 66 4.52 24.88 2.66
CA LYS A 66 5.98 25.06 2.58
C LYS A 66 6.66 24.17 1.54
N TYR A 67 6.08 23.03 1.22
CA TYR A 67 6.60 22.05 0.28
C TYR A 67 5.43 21.28 -0.36
N ALA A 68 5.71 20.54 -1.42
CA ALA A 68 4.80 19.55 -2.00
C ALA A 68 5.30 18.13 -1.69
N LEU A 69 4.43 17.14 -1.81
CA LEU A 69 4.81 15.73 -1.81
C LEU A 69 4.68 15.18 -3.23
N GLU A 70 5.55 14.24 -3.58
CA GLU A 70 5.41 13.46 -4.80
C GLU A 70 5.54 11.98 -4.43
N VAL A 71 4.58 11.17 -4.87
CA VAL A 71 4.63 9.72 -4.74
C VAL A 71 4.74 9.12 -6.13
N CYS A 72 5.75 8.30 -6.36
CA CYS A 72 6.00 7.63 -7.61
C CYS A 72 5.85 6.12 -7.45
N ASN A 73 5.15 5.49 -8.38
CA ASN A 73 5.13 4.04 -8.53
C ASN A 73 5.91 3.67 -9.80
N PRO A 74 7.16 3.20 -9.68
CA PRO A 74 7.98 2.81 -10.83
C PRO A 74 7.37 1.68 -11.66
N ARG A 75 6.49 0.85 -11.07
CA ARG A 75 5.80 -0.25 -11.75
C ARG A 75 4.76 0.27 -12.75
N LEU A 76 4.07 1.35 -12.37
CA LEU A 76 3.07 2.01 -13.21
C LEU A 76 3.68 3.11 -14.08
N ASN A 77 4.95 3.49 -13.85
CA ASN A 77 5.59 4.66 -14.45
C ASN A 77 4.74 5.93 -14.27
N LYS A 78 4.17 6.08 -13.07
CA LYS A 78 3.31 7.20 -12.68
C LYS A 78 3.86 7.85 -11.42
N CYS A 79 3.72 9.17 -11.34
CA CYS A 79 3.92 9.95 -10.13
C CYS A 79 2.68 10.80 -9.86
N VAL A 80 2.40 11.04 -8.59
CA VAL A 80 1.27 11.82 -8.11
C VAL A 80 1.80 12.92 -7.22
N ASP A 81 1.62 14.15 -7.65
CA ASP A 81 1.94 15.33 -6.87
C ASP A 81 0.82 15.68 -5.90
N LEU A 82 1.19 16.14 -4.71
CA LEU A 82 0.29 16.60 -3.67
C LEU A 82 0.78 17.95 -3.16
N ASP A 83 -0.01 18.99 -3.38
CA ASP A 83 0.24 20.34 -2.85
C ASP A 83 -0.66 20.64 -1.65
N SER A 84 -0.50 21.82 -1.05
CA SER A 84 -1.28 22.23 0.12
C SER A 84 -2.78 22.40 -0.11
N ASN A 85 -3.23 22.45 -1.37
CA ASN A 85 -4.64 22.57 -1.73
C ASN A 85 -5.28 21.21 -2.02
N ALA A 86 -4.47 20.16 -2.15
CA ALA A 86 -4.96 18.83 -2.44
C ALA A 86 -5.82 18.29 -1.30
N LEU A 87 -6.98 17.74 -1.67
CA LEU A 87 -7.86 17.05 -0.73
C LEU A 87 -7.52 15.57 -0.73
N VAL A 88 -7.27 15.01 0.46
CA VAL A 88 -6.95 13.60 0.64
C VAL A 88 -8.00 12.93 1.51
N ASP A 89 -8.52 11.81 1.03
CA ASP A 89 -9.33 10.89 1.82
C ASP A 89 -8.46 9.86 2.51
N GLU A 90 -8.72 9.63 3.80
CA GLU A 90 -8.23 8.46 4.53
C GLU A 90 -9.37 7.44 4.64
N VAL A 91 -9.21 6.30 3.96
CA VAL A 91 -10.13 5.18 4.08
C VAL A 91 -9.53 4.14 5.01
N VAL A 92 -10.12 3.97 6.19
CA VAL A 92 -9.72 2.97 7.17
C VAL A 92 -10.46 1.66 6.92
N ILE A 93 -9.70 0.57 6.77
CA ILE A 93 -10.23 -0.76 6.49
C ILE A 93 -9.81 -1.70 7.62
N GLU A 94 -10.79 -2.24 8.35
CA GLU A 94 -10.56 -3.10 9.52
C GLU A 94 -11.33 -4.41 9.39
N GLY A 95 -10.66 -5.54 9.67
CA GLY A 95 -11.25 -6.87 9.50
C GLY A 95 -10.44 -8.01 10.12
N PHE A 96 -11.01 -9.22 10.10
CA PHE A 96 -10.29 -10.39 10.62
C PHE A 96 -9.06 -10.70 9.76
N GLU A 97 -9.24 -10.79 8.44
CA GLU A 97 -8.21 -10.73 7.42
C GLU A 97 -8.61 -9.69 6.37
N VAL A 98 -7.64 -8.88 5.91
CA VAL A 98 -7.87 -7.80 4.95
C VAL A 98 -6.90 -7.97 3.79
N TYR A 99 -7.40 -7.83 2.57
CA TYR A 99 -6.65 -7.95 1.33
C TYR A 99 -6.90 -6.71 0.47
N PRO A 100 -6.03 -5.68 0.55
CA PRO A 100 -6.07 -4.55 -0.39
C PRO A 100 -5.90 -5.04 -1.83
N VAL A 101 -6.63 -4.43 -2.77
CA VAL A 101 -6.56 -4.76 -4.20
C VAL A 101 -6.22 -3.55 -5.07
N VAL A 102 -5.82 -2.48 -4.43
CA VAL A 102 -5.31 -1.26 -5.04
C VAL A 102 -3.83 -1.11 -4.74
N GLU A 103 -3.16 -0.28 -5.54
CA GLU A 103 -1.75 0.02 -5.41
C GLU A 103 -1.51 1.53 -5.49
N GLU A 104 -0.34 1.98 -5.05
CA GLU A 104 0.05 3.38 -5.13
C GLU A 104 0.08 3.89 -6.58
N CYS A 105 -0.34 5.13 -6.79
CA CYS A 105 -0.49 5.81 -8.08
C CYS A 105 -1.54 5.21 -9.03
N SER A 106 -2.37 4.26 -8.58
CA SER A 106 -3.51 3.77 -9.36
C SER A 106 -4.71 4.71 -9.26
N GLU A 107 -5.44 4.86 -10.37
CA GLU A 107 -6.72 5.58 -10.40
C GLU A 107 -7.81 4.70 -9.81
N VAL A 108 -8.68 5.31 -9.00
CA VAL A 108 -9.85 4.66 -8.41
C VAL A 108 -11.07 5.54 -8.64
N GLY A 109 -12.12 4.94 -9.18
CA GLY A 109 -13.40 5.59 -9.39
C GLY A 109 -14.43 5.23 -8.33
N ARG A 110 -15.59 5.89 -8.41
CA ARG A 110 -16.72 5.60 -7.54
C ARG A 110 -17.14 4.13 -7.68
N ASN A 111 -17.35 3.49 -6.54
CA ASN A 111 -17.64 2.07 -6.36
C ASN A 111 -16.48 1.12 -6.70
N ASP A 112 -15.28 1.60 -7.04
CA ASP A 112 -14.14 0.70 -7.23
C ASP A 112 -13.77 0.01 -5.92
N LYS A 113 -13.30 -1.23 -6.04
CA LYS A 113 -12.96 -2.06 -4.89
C LYS A 113 -11.61 -1.62 -4.34
N LEU A 114 -11.54 -1.33 -3.05
CA LEU A 114 -10.30 -1.03 -2.34
C LEU A 114 -9.71 -2.27 -1.68
N ALA A 115 -10.55 -3.11 -1.09
CA ALA A 115 -10.10 -4.33 -0.41
C ALA A 115 -11.21 -5.38 -0.28
N TYR A 116 -10.79 -6.62 -0.06
CA TYR A 116 -11.63 -7.69 0.46
C TYR A 116 -11.37 -7.89 1.95
N ILE A 117 -12.42 -8.18 2.71
CA ILE A 117 -12.34 -8.59 4.11
C ILE A 117 -12.87 -10.01 4.23
N VAL A 118 -12.04 -10.94 4.69
CA VAL A 118 -12.49 -12.29 5.06
C VAL A 118 -12.84 -12.26 6.54
N THR A 119 -14.08 -12.57 6.86
CA THR A 119 -14.56 -12.63 8.25
C THR A 119 -14.09 -13.91 8.93
N GLY A 120 -14.11 -13.96 10.27
CA GLY A 120 -13.81 -15.18 11.03
C GLY A 120 -14.75 -16.36 10.77
N LYS A 121 -15.83 -16.18 9.98
CA LYS A 121 -16.77 -17.22 9.55
C LYS A 121 -16.60 -17.63 8.08
N GLY A 122 -15.60 -17.08 7.38
CA GLY A 122 -15.36 -17.36 5.96
C GLY A 122 -16.22 -16.57 4.98
N GLU A 123 -17.07 -15.65 5.45
CA GLU A 123 -17.77 -14.71 4.57
C GLU A 123 -16.80 -13.65 4.02
N VAL A 124 -16.97 -13.26 2.76
CA VAL A 124 -16.18 -12.20 2.12
C VAL A 124 -17.00 -10.92 2.02
N ARG A 125 -16.47 -9.82 2.54
CA ARG A 125 -17.01 -8.46 2.37
C ARG A 125 -16.10 -7.66 1.47
N VAL A 126 -16.66 -6.67 0.77
CA VAL A 126 -15.92 -5.81 -0.14
C VAL A 126 -16.00 -4.38 0.39
N VAL A 127 -14.85 -3.73 0.50
CA VAL A 127 -14.77 -2.28 0.76
C VAL A 127 -14.60 -1.58 -0.57
N ARG A 128 -15.44 -0.57 -0.82
CA ARG A 128 -15.45 0.22 -2.05
C ARG A 128 -15.18 1.68 -1.74
N TYR A 129 -14.61 2.38 -2.71
CA TYR A 129 -14.42 3.83 -2.63
C TYR A 129 -15.69 4.56 -3.12
N GLU A 130 -16.04 5.66 -2.47
CA GLU A 130 -17.27 6.42 -2.76
C GLU A 130 -17.01 7.69 -3.60
N GLY A 131 -15.75 7.96 -3.93
CA GLY A 131 -15.31 9.11 -4.71
C GLY A 131 -14.51 8.69 -5.94
N ASP A 132 -13.90 9.67 -6.60
CA ASP A 132 -12.96 9.48 -7.70
C ASP A 132 -11.62 10.10 -7.31
N GLY A 133 -10.51 9.44 -7.65
CA GLY A 133 -9.20 9.90 -7.23
C GLY A 133 -8.05 8.97 -7.59
N VAL A 134 -6.91 9.21 -6.96
CA VAL A 134 -5.68 8.44 -7.16
C VAL A 134 -5.13 7.99 -5.82
N VAL A 135 -4.84 6.70 -5.69
CA VAL A 135 -4.27 6.12 -4.48
C VAL A 135 -2.85 6.65 -4.29
N LEU A 136 -2.58 7.28 -3.15
CA LEU A 136 -1.27 7.79 -2.78
C LEU A 136 -0.45 6.72 -2.08
N TYR A 137 -1.02 6.11 -1.04
CA TYR A 137 -0.31 5.20 -0.16
C TYR A 137 -1.25 4.19 0.48
N VAL A 138 -0.82 2.93 0.56
CA VAL A 138 -1.51 1.86 1.29
C VAL A 138 -0.67 1.47 2.50
N ASP A 139 -1.17 1.80 3.69
CA ASP A 139 -0.47 1.60 4.95
C ASP A 139 -1.03 0.40 5.72
N GLU A 140 -0.18 -0.57 6.06
CA GLU A 140 -0.54 -1.66 6.97
C GLU A 140 -0.23 -1.26 8.42
N VAL A 141 -1.25 -1.26 9.28
CA VAL A 141 -1.07 -0.99 10.71
C VAL A 141 -0.66 -2.28 11.42
N VAL A 142 0.65 -2.50 11.51
CA VAL A 142 1.25 -3.71 12.08
C VAL A 142 1.00 -3.83 13.58
N GLY A 143 0.81 -5.06 14.07
CA GLY A 143 0.72 -5.35 15.50
C GLY A 143 -0.66 -5.12 16.13
N VAL A 144 -1.66 -4.77 15.32
CA VAL A 144 -3.04 -4.55 15.77
C VAL A 144 -3.96 -5.68 15.29
N ARG A 145 -4.93 -6.06 16.14
CA ARG A 145 -6.05 -6.94 15.78
C ARG A 145 -7.36 -6.25 16.17
N PRO A 146 -8.39 -6.21 15.30
CA PRO A 146 -8.45 -6.75 13.92
C PRO A 146 -7.38 -6.15 12.98
N VAL A 147 -7.05 -6.86 11.90
CA VAL A 147 -6.09 -6.39 10.87
C VAL A 147 -6.61 -5.07 10.32
N LYS A 148 -5.72 -4.08 10.19
CA LYS A 148 -6.07 -2.72 9.83
C LYS A 148 -5.16 -2.21 8.72
N TYR A 149 -5.78 -1.68 7.68
CA TYR A 149 -5.13 -0.92 6.62
C TYR A 149 -5.69 0.49 6.55
N ARG A 150 -4.86 1.45 6.12
CA ARG A 150 -5.28 2.80 5.77
C ARG A 150 -4.91 3.06 4.32
N VAL A 151 -5.89 3.49 3.53
CA VAL A 151 -5.68 3.85 2.13
C VAL A 151 -5.84 5.36 2.01
N PHE A 152 -4.79 6.04 1.56
CA PHE A 152 -4.79 7.48 1.34
C PHE A 152 -5.03 7.76 -0.14
N ILE A 153 -6.05 8.55 -0.46
CA ILE A 153 -6.48 8.81 -1.85
C ILE A 153 -6.54 10.31 -2.09
N LYS A 154 -5.78 10.81 -3.06
CA LYS A 154 -5.93 12.19 -3.54
C LYS A 154 -7.21 12.27 -4.37
N ARG A 155 -8.14 13.14 -3.97
CA ARG A 155 -9.38 13.35 -4.71
C ARG A 155 -9.09 13.95 -6.10
N GLY A 156 -9.79 13.45 -7.11
CA GLY A 156 -9.77 13.94 -8.49
C GLY A 156 -10.64 15.17 -8.71
#